data_AF-A0A6C1N105-F1
#
_entry.id   AF-A0A6C1N105-F1
#
_cell.length_a   1.000
_cell.length_b   1.000
_cell.length_c   1.000
_cell.angle_alpha   90.00
_cell.angle_beta   90.00
_cell.angle_gamma   90.00
#
_symmetry.space_group_name_H-M   'P 1'
#
loop_
_entity.id
_entity.type
_entity.pdbx_description
1 polymer ?
#
loop_
_entity_poly.entity_id
_entity_poly.type
_entity_poly.pdbx_seq_one_letter_code
_entity_poly.pdbx_strand_id
1 'polypeptide(L)'
;MKTVVSISLGPSNLDYDLETDFIGQRLRVIRVGTDGSVSKAESAIREWEPKADVIGLGMVQDHYTVGTRRITHKETLRLENAVQSVPVTTGATLRGILQDWSVRHAQLELEHCFNNARVLFLNGQANYRPARVFSEYTDNLFFADPVRQLGIPKLLTSLEGLELFAAGTGPVHEYAVTGSLTRLPGAKNISNYVMRKAAANADVIAARYDELQHFGLEELGGKTILTASISEERLKDLGDRGVNTVIDYTPQLFNETVGVNVVEAMIIAALERSPAEITHDDYLDIITNLGIEPRILYPSGYKRISRFAFVIHPLSQQYFRKAKPLDMVANYAPPMFMNTVEKVMAYSPPFVYSRVTGIKSPTGAEAEGWLITVGGTPKEIMAHSPEFTYRRLLSAAKLAKRMGAQIMGLGAFT
;
A
#
# COMPACT_ATOMS: atom_id res chain seq x y z
N MET A 1 15.62 24.60 -27.81
CA MET A 1 14.47 24.18 -26.99
C MET A 1 14.24 22.72 -27.27
N LYS A 2 14.27 21.88 -26.25
CA LYS A 2 14.05 20.43 -26.40
C LYS A 2 12.55 20.14 -26.29
N THR A 3 12.09 19.06 -26.92
CA THR A 3 10.69 18.64 -26.91
C THR A 3 10.55 17.28 -26.26
N VAL A 4 9.81 17.22 -25.15
CA VAL A 4 9.45 15.96 -24.48
C VAL A 4 8.01 15.64 -24.84
N VAL A 5 7.77 14.44 -25.38
CA VAL A 5 6.42 14.00 -25.75
C VAL A 5 6.01 12.78 -24.94
N SER A 6 4.95 12.91 -24.15
CA SER A 6 4.33 11.84 -23.40
C SER A 6 3.16 11.24 -24.17
N ILE A 7 3.35 10.05 -24.74
CA ILE A 7 2.27 9.27 -25.36
C ILE A 7 1.62 8.41 -24.28
N SER A 8 0.37 8.72 -23.92
CA SER A 8 -0.34 8.12 -22.79
C SER A 8 -1.50 7.25 -23.25
N LEU A 9 -1.63 6.03 -22.71
CA LEU A 9 -2.86 5.24 -22.83
C LEU A 9 -4.04 5.84 -22.06
N GLY A 10 -3.83 6.95 -21.35
CA GLY A 10 -4.89 7.69 -20.68
C GLY A 10 -5.80 8.46 -21.62
N PRO A 11 -6.82 9.12 -21.06
CA PRO A 11 -7.77 9.88 -21.85
C PRO A 11 -7.10 11.12 -22.46
N SER A 12 -7.55 11.48 -23.66
CA SER A 12 -7.09 12.64 -24.43
C SER A 12 -7.57 13.99 -23.88
N ASN A 13 -8.63 14.00 -23.06
CA ASN A 13 -9.10 15.24 -22.40
C ASN A 13 -8.15 15.79 -21.32
N LEU A 14 -7.10 15.04 -20.96
CA LEU A 14 -6.03 15.47 -20.06
C LEU A 14 -4.77 15.88 -20.82
N ASP A 15 -4.86 16.08 -22.13
CA ASP A 15 -3.74 16.51 -22.97
C ASP A 15 -3.35 17.96 -22.65
N TYR A 16 -2.05 18.23 -22.77
CA TYR A 16 -1.48 19.54 -22.51
C TYR A 16 -0.24 19.76 -23.39
N ASP A 17 0.10 21.03 -23.56
CA ASP A 17 1.28 21.51 -24.27
C ASP A 17 1.79 22.72 -23.49
N LEU A 18 2.91 22.57 -22.79
CA LEU A 18 3.47 23.59 -21.92
C LEU A 18 4.96 23.80 -22.21
N GLU A 19 5.44 25.01 -21.93
CA GLU A 19 6.87 25.32 -21.94
C GLU A 19 7.34 25.58 -20.50
N THR A 20 8.50 25.05 -20.15
CA THR A 20 9.09 25.22 -18.82
C THR A 20 10.61 25.20 -18.88
N ASP A 21 11.24 25.85 -17.90
CA ASP A 21 12.66 25.67 -17.63
C ASP A 21 12.84 24.51 -16.64
N PHE A 22 13.77 23.61 -16.93
CA PHE A 22 14.06 22.43 -16.11
C PHE A 22 15.57 22.14 -16.16
N ILE A 23 16.24 22.20 -15.01
CA ILE A 23 17.70 21.95 -14.88
C ILE A 23 18.52 22.79 -15.89
N GLY A 24 18.19 24.08 -15.97
CA GLY A 24 18.88 25.02 -16.88
C GLY A 24 18.57 24.84 -18.37
N GLN A 25 17.62 23.97 -18.74
CA GLN A 25 17.19 23.74 -20.11
C GLN A 25 15.74 24.20 -20.33
N ARG A 26 15.46 24.86 -21.45
CA ARG A 26 14.09 25.18 -21.86
C ARG A 26 13.47 24.01 -22.62
N LEU A 27 12.40 23.46 -22.04
CA LEU A 27 11.68 22.29 -22.53
C LEU A 27 10.27 22.66 -22.97
N ARG A 28 9.80 22.09 -24.09
CA ARG A 28 8.38 21.98 -24.43
C ARG A 28 7.91 20.58 -24.07
N VAL A 29 6.87 20.47 -23.25
CA VAL A 29 6.33 19.21 -22.74
C VAL A 29 4.92 19.03 -23.27
N ILE A 30 4.72 17.97 -24.04
CA ILE A 30 3.46 17.66 -24.71
C ILE A 30 2.95 16.34 -24.18
N ARG A 31 1.68 16.25 -23.81
CA ARG A 31 0.99 14.99 -23.53
C ARG A 31 -0.06 14.72 -24.59
N VAL A 32 -0.05 13.50 -25.14
CA VAL A 32 -1.02 13.01 -26.12
C VAL A 32 -1.66 11.73 -25.58
N GLY A 33 -2.97 11.78 -25.32
CA GLY A 33 -3.77 10.68 -24.82
C GLY A 33 -4.35 9.84 -25.95
N THR A 34 -4.45 8.53 -25.74
CA THR A 34 -4.91 7.59 -26.77
C THR A 34 -6.16 6.81 -26.37
N ASP A 35 -6.79 7.19 -25.26
CA ASP A 35 -8.06 6.63 -24.76
C ASP A 35 -8.02 5.09 -24.62
N GLY A 36 -6.89 4.56 -24.14
CA GLY A 36 -6.67 3.12 -23.95
C GLY A 36 -6.31 2.35 -25.22
N SER A 37 -6.18 3.01 -26.38
CA SER A 37 -5.86 2.33 -27.63
C SER A 37 -4.36 2.25 -27.89
N VAL A 38 -3.82 1.03 -27.87
CA VAL A 38 -2.42 0.74 -28.24
C VAL A 38 -2.14 1.12 -29.71
N SER A 39 -3.07 0.82 -30.63
CA SER A 39 -2.89 1.17 -32.04
C SER A 39 -2.85 2.68 -32.27
N LYS A 40 -3.67 3.47 -31.56
CA LYS A 40 -3.58 4.94 -31.60
C LYS A 40 -2.24 5.41 -31.02
N ALA A 41 -1.75 4.79 -29.95
CA ALA A 41 -0.45 5.12 -29.36
C ALA A 41 0.71 4.88 -30.33
N GLU A 42 0.73 3.77 -31.06
CA GLU A 42 1.74 3.52 -32.11
C GLU A 42 1.70 4.57 -33.22
N SER A 43 0.51 4.99 -33.64
CA SER A 43 0.37 6.05 -34.64
C SER A 43 0.85 7.41 -34.10
N ALA A 44 0.56 7.73 -32.84
CA ALA A 44 1.06 8.94 -32.21
C ALA A 44 2.59 8.91 -32.04
N ILE A 45 3.18 7.76 -31.69
CA ILE A 45 4.64 7.59 -31.66
C ILE A 45 5.25 7.95 -33.01
N ARG A 46 4.75 7.37 -34.11
CA ARG A 46 5.24 7.66 -35.47
C ARG A 46 5.11 9.13 -35.86
N GLU A 47 4.05 9.81 -35.40
CA GLU A 47 3.83 11.22 -35.70
C GLU A 47 4.76 12.16 -34.92
N TRP A 48 5.02 11.82 -33.66
CA TRP A 48 5.71 12.71 -32.72
C TRP A 48 7.19 12.44 -32.58
N GLU A 49 7.64 11.21 -32.84
CA GLU A 49 9.05 10.82 -32.75
C GLU A 49 10.00 11.77 -33.53
N PRO A 50 9.72 12.17 -34.79
CA PRO A 50 10.60 13.08 -35.52
C PRO A 50 10.69 14.50 -34.92
N LYS A 51 9.79 14.83 -33.99
CA LYS A 51 9.66 16.15 -33.35
C LYS A 51 10.08 16.12 -31.87
N ALA A 52 10.35 14.94 -31.32
CA ALA A 52 10.66 14.74 -29.91
C ALA A 52 12.17 14.55 -29.72
N ASP A 53 12.69 15.02 -28.59
CA ASP A 53 14.01 14.64 -28.09
C ASP A 53 13.92 13.39 -27.20
N VAL A 54 12.80 13.21 -26.48
CA VAL A 54 12.53 12.03 -25.63
C VAL A 54 11.03 11.70 -25.66
N ILE A 55 10.70 10.41 -25.71
CA ILE A 55 9.33 9.91 -25.58
C ILE A 55 9.09 9.29 -24.21
N GLY A 56 8.07 9.78 -23.51
CA GLY A 56 7.53 9.13 -22.32
C GLY A 56 6.30 8.28 -22.66
N LEU A 57 6.25 7.02 -22.23
CA LEU A 57 5.08 6.16 -22.34
C LEU A 57 4.28 6.22 -21.03
N GLY A 58 3.11 6.84 -21.08
CA GLY A 58 2.25 7.08 -19.91
C GLY A 58 1.13 6.05 -19.77
N MET A 59 0.76 5.71 -18.55
CA MET A 59 -0.32 4.75 -18.23
C MET A 59 -0.15 3.35 -18.87
N VAL A 60 1.08 2.98 -19.20
CA VAL A 60 1.45 1.61 -19.56
C VAL A 60 1.75 0.78 -18.31
N GLN A 61 1.77 -0.55 -18.44
CA GLN A 61 2.24 -1.43 -17.37
C GLN A 61 3.78 -1.51 -17.42
N ASP A 62 4.46 -1.14 -16.35
CA ASP A 62 5.94 -1.19 -16.36
C ASP A 62 6.44 -2.62 -16.39
N HIS A 63 7.64 -2.79 -16.91
CA HIS A 63 8.47 -3.93 -16.59
C HIS A 63 8.85 -3.88 -15.11
N TYR A 64 8.47 -4.87 -14.33
CA TYR A 64 8.83 -4.93 -12.91
C TYR A 64 9.63 -6.18 -12.57
N THR A 65 10.43 -6.06 -11.52
CA THR A 65 11.25 -7.13 -10.99
C THR A 65 10.69 -7.56 -9.63
N VAL A 66 10.37 -8.83 -9.49
CA VAL A 66 9.90 -9.46 -8.25
C VAL A 66 10.95 -10.48 -7.82
N GLY A 67 11.64 -10.22 -6.72
CA GLY A 67 12.82 -10.98 -6.31
C GLY A 67 13.89 -10.93 -7.40
N THR A 68 14.23 -12.09 -7.98
CA THR A 68 15.22 -12.22 -9.06
C THR A 68 14.60 -12.27 -10.46
N ARG A 69 13.26 -12.20 -10.58
CA ARG A 69 12.55 -12.37 -11.85
C ARG A 69 12.07 -11.05 -12.41
N ARG A 70 12.34 -10.82 -13.70
CA ARG A 70 11.80 -9.71 -14.46
C ARG A 70 10.53 -10.14 -15.19
N ILE A 71 9.48 -9.35 -15.08
CA ILE A 71 8.22 -9.54 -15.77
C ILE A 71 8.10 -8.50 -16.88
N THR A 72 7.92 -8.99 -18.11
CA THR A 72 7.87 -8.17 -19.31
C THR A 72 6.45 -8.07 -19.84
N HIS A 73 5.94 -6.86 -20.00
CA HIS A 73 4.61 -6.60 -20.53
C HIS A 73 4.66 -6.42 -22.05
N LYS A 74 3.94 -7.28 -22.78
CA LYS A 74 3.98 -7.31 -24.25
C LYS A 74 3.53 -6.00 -24.91
N GLU A 75 2.48 -5.37 -24.39
CA GLU A 75 1.97 -4.11 -24.93
C GLU A 75 2.98 -2.96 -24.73
N THR A 76 3.58 -2.88 -23.54
CA THR A 76 4.64 -1.89 -23.25
C THR A 76 5.86 -2.12 -24.13
N LEU A 77 6.35 -3.37 -24.22
CA LEU A 77 7.47 -3.72 -25.08
C LEU A 77 7.19 -3.40 -26.55
N ARG A 78 5.95 -3.62 -27.01
CA ARG A 78 5.51 -3.26 -28.36
C ARG A 78 5.58 -1.75 -28.61
N LEU A 79 5.17 -0.93 -27.65
CA LEU A 79 5.26 0.52 -27.74
C LEU A 79 6.71 1.03 -27.64
N GLU A 80 7.53 0.45 -26.75
CA GLU A 80 8.96 0.76 -26.67
C GLU A 80 9.66 0.46 -28.00
N ASN A 81 9.41 -0.71 -28.60
CA ASN A 81 9.97 -1.09 -29.91
C ASN A 81 9.43 -0.26 -31.08
N ALA A 82 8.31 0.46 -30.90
CA ALA A 82 7.79 1.36 -31.92
C ALA A 82 8.58 2.67 -32.00
N VAL A 83 9.34 3.02 -30.95
CA VAL A 83 10.28 4.15 -30.93
C VAL A 83 11.63 3.64 -31.46
N GLN A 84 12.20 4.31 -32.45
CA GLN A 84 13.39 3.84 -33.17
C GLN A 84 14.64 4.70 -32.97
N SER A 85 14.47 6.00 -32.78
CA SER A 85 15.53 7.00 -32.96
C SER A 85 15.77 7.88 -31.73
N VAL A 86 14.80 7.98 -30.82
CA VAL A 86 14.88 8.82 -29.62
C VAL A 86 14.80 7.95 -28.36
N PRO A 87 15.39 8.40 -27.24
CA PRO A 87 15.18 7.77 -25.94
C PRO A 87 13.70 7.58 -25.59
N VAL A 88 13.37 6.41 -25.04
CA VAL A 88 12.02 6.07 -24.55
C VAL A 88 12.07 5.68 -23.08
N THR A 89 11.05 6.09 -22.32
CA THR A 89 10.92 5.75 -20.89
C THR A 89 9.46 5.56 -20.50
N THR A 90 9.18 4.66 -19.56
CA THR A 90 7.87 4.54 -18.87
C THR A 90 7.85 5.25 -17.50
N GLY A 91 8.96 5.86 -17.09
CA GLY A 91 9.19 6.42 -15.77
C GLY A 91 9.47 5.37 -14.68
N ALA A 92 9.75 4.11 -15.04
CA ALA A 92 9.90 3.02 -14.08
C ALA A 92 11.08 3.23 -13.11
N THR A 93 12.18 3.83 -13.59
CA THR A 93 13.40 4.03 -12.79
C THR A 93 13.15 5.05 -11.68
N LEU A 94 12.74 6.25 -12.07
CA LEU A 94 12.38 7.36 -11.20
C LEU A 94 11.23 6.95 -10.27
N ARG A 95 10.20 6.25 -10.78
CA ARG A 95 9.10 5.76 -9.94
C ARG A 95 9.60 4.85 -8.84
N GLY A 96 10.52 3.93 -9.14
CA GLY A 96 11.09 3.05 -8.13
C GLY A 96 11.85 3.80 -7.04
N ILE A 97 12.63 4.83 -7.42
CA ILE A 97 13.33 5.72 -6.48
C ILE A 97 12.32 6.47 -5.59
N LEU A 98 11.33 7.11 -6.21
CA LEU A 98 10.32 7.91 -5.53
C LEU A 98 9.43 7.07 -4.61
N GLN A 99 9.05 5.86 -5.00
CA GLN A 99 8.29 4.94 -4.16
C GLN A 99 9.06 4.56 -2.91
N ASP A 100 10.32 4.14 -3.04
CA ASP A 100 11.15 3.77 -1.89
C ASP A 100 11.34 4.94 -0.92
N TRP A 101 11.63 6.12 -1.48
CA TRP A 101 11.83 7.33 -0.69
C TRP A 101 10.54 7.82 -0.02
N SER A 102 9.40 7.82 -0.72
CA SER A 102 8.11 8.27 -0.17
C SER A 102 7.68 7.51 1.08
N VAL A 103 7.91 6.20 1.12
CA VAL A 103 7.58 5.37 2.29
C VAL A 103 8.51 5.72 3.46
N ARG A 104 9.81 5.86 3.22
CA ARG A 104 10.78 6.23 4.27
C ARG A 104 10.54 7.64 4.81
N HIS A 105 10.29 8.59 3.91
CA HIS A 105 9.98 9.97 4.26
C HIS A 105 8.69 10.04 5.09
N ALA A 106 7.62 9.39 4.65
CA ALA A 106 6.37 9.33 5.41
C ALA A 106 6.53 8.64 6.77
N GLN A 107 7.37 7.61 6.89
CA GLN A 107 7.66 6.96 8.17
C GLN A 107 8.31 7.92 9.18
N LEU A 108 9.18 8.84 8.71
CA LEU A 108 9.83 9.86 9.53
C LEU A 108 8.84 10.97 9.90
N GLU A 109 8.21 11.58 8.91
CA GLU A 109 7.29 12.72 9.09
C GLU A 109 6.04 12.36 9.89
N LEU A 110 5.54 11.13 9.77
CA LEU A 110 4.34 10.67 10.46
C LEU A 110 4.66 9.89 11.75
N GLU A 111 5.87 10.07 12.31
CA GLU A 111 6.32 9.51 13.59
C GLU A 111 6.01 8.01 13.75
N HIS A 112 6.60 7.20 12.88
CA HIS A 112 6.48 5.73 12.92
C HIS A 112 5.07 5.18 12.68
N CYS A 113 4.30 5.84 11.82
CA CYS A 113 2.92 5.45 11.49
C CYS A 113 2.80 4.03 10.90
N PHE A 114 3.86 3.48 10.30
CA PHE A 114 3.86 2.15 9.70
C PHE A 114 4.27 1.03 10.63
N ASN A 115 4.69 1.32 11.86
CA ASN A 115 5.05 0.27 12.81
C ASN A 115 3.87 -0.68 13.01
N ASN A 116 4.07 -1.94 12.62
CA ASN A 116 3.07 -3.00 12.63
C ASN A 116 1.81 -2.71 11.79
N ALA A 117 1.75 -1.65 10.98
CA ALA A 117 0.57 -1.32 10.19
C ALA A 117 0.20 -2.48 9.24
N ARG A 118 -1.09 -2.67 9.02
CA ARG A 118 -1.61 -3.64 8.04
C ARG A 118 -1.59 -3.00 6.66
N VAL A 119 -0.70 -3.46 5.79
CA VAL A 119 -0.47 -2.86 4.48
C VAL A 119 -1.03 -3.77 3.40
N LEU A 120 -2.03 -3.27 2.66
CA LEU A 120 -2.62 -3.98 1.52
C LEU A 120 -2.05 -3.44 0.21
N PHE A 121 -1.45 -4.32 -0.58
CA PHE A 121 -1.08 -4.04 -1.97
C PHE A 121 -2.15 -4.62 -2.89
N LEU A 122 -2.81 -3.76 -3.64
CA LEU A 122 -3.76 -4.21 -4.65
C LEU A 122 -3.04 -4.91 -5.82
N ASN A 123 -1.83 -4.46 -6.14
CA ASN A 123 -0.91 -5.11 -7.07
C ASN A 123 0.48 -5.14 -6.42
N GLY A 124 0.80 -6.25 -5.76
CA GLY A 124 2.06 -6.45 -5.07
C GLY A 124 3.25 -6.51 -6.02
N GLN A 125 3.10 -7.13 -7.18
CA GLN A 125 4.19 -7.25 -8.13
C GLN A 125 4.63 -5.88 -8.70
N ALA A 126 3.67 -5.01 -9.04
CA ALA A 126 3.95 -3.64 -9.49
C ALA A 126 4.43 -2.72 -8.36
N ASN A 127 4.16 -3.07 -7.10
CA ASN A 127 4.56 -2.33 -5.91
C ASN A 127 5.57 -3.11 -5.05
N TYR A 128 6.39 -3.96 -5.68
CA TYR A 128 7.32 -4.83 -4.95
C TYR A 128 8.39 -4.03 -4.20
N ARG A 129 8.90 -2.95 -4.82
CA ARG A 129 9.86 -2.03 -4.20
C ARG A 129 9.34 -1.39 -2.90
N PRO A 130 8.21 -0.66 -2.90
CA PRO A 130 7.66 -0.13 -1.66
C PRO A 130 7.26 -1.24 -0.68
N ALA A 131 6.81 -2.42 -1.14
CA ALA A 131 6.53 -3.55 -0.25
C ALA A 131 7.77 -4.03 0.52
N ARG A 132 8.96 -4.03 -0.10
CA ARG A 132 10.22 -4.31 0.59
C ARG A 132 10.52 -3.25 1.65
N VAL A 133 10.31 -1.97 1.34
CA VAL A 133 10.50 -0.90 2.33
C VAL A 133 9.53 -1.04 3.51
N PHE A 134 8.24 -1.32 3.25
CA PHE A 134 7.27 -1.59 4.31
C PHE A 134 7.64 -2.78 5.19
N SER A 135 8.28 -3.81 4.63
CA SER A 135 8.71 -5.00 5.41
C SER A 135 9.73 -4.67 6.52
N GLU A 136 10.40 -3.52 6.44
CA GLU A 136 11.29 -3.03 7.50
C GLU A 136 10.51 -2.53 8.73
N TYR A 137 9.23 -2.17 8.56
CA TYR A 137 8.39 -1.57 9.60
C TYR A 137 7.26 -2.48 10.08
N THR A 138 6.85 -3.47 9.27
CA THR A 138 5.72 -4.34 9.58
C THR A 138 5.80 -5.70 8.88
N ASP A 139 5.40 -6.75 9.61
CA ASP A 139 5.20 -8.09 9.05
C ASP A 139 3.79 -8.26 8.44
N ASN A 140 2.90 -7.29 8.64
CA ASN A 140 1.48 -7.38 8.26
C ASN A 140 1.28 -6.91 6.81
N LEU A 141 1.97 -7.56 5.87
CA LEU A 141 1.85 -7.30 4.44
C LEU A 141 0.78 -8.21 3.84
N PHE A 142 -0.06 -7.68 2.97
CA PHE A 142 -1.10 -8.42 2.28
C PHE A 142 -1.08 -8.10 0.79
N PHE A 143 -1.02 -9.12 -0.05
CA PHE A 143 -0.96 -8.96 -1.51
C PHE A 143 -2.18 -9.58 -2.18
N ALA A 144 -2.89 -8.78 -2.97
CA ALA A 144 -4.13 -9.16 -3.64
C ALA A 144 -3.93 -9.82 -5.01
N ASP A 145 -2.68 -10.01 -5.46
CA ASP A 145 -2.34 -10.53 -6.78
C ASP A 145 -3.07 -11.84 -7.13
N PRO A 146 -3.15 -12.87 -6.27
CA PRO A 146 -3.88 -14.10 -6.59
C PRO A 146 -5.39 -13.87 -6.76
N VAL A 147 -5.97 -12.98 -5.94
CA VAL A 147 -7.40 -12.65 -5.99
C VAL A 147 -7.72 -11.96 -7.31
N ARG A 148 -6.90 -10.99 -7.71
CA ARG A 148 -7.16 -10.16 -8.88
C ARG A 148 -6.79 -10.83 -10.19
N GLN A 149 -5.68 -11.57 -10.23
CA GLN A 149 -5.17 -12.16 -11.47
C GLN A 149 -5.80 -13.53 -11.74
N LEU A 150 -6.03 -14.35 -10.71
CA LEU A 150 -6.50 -15.73 -10.86
C LEU A 150 -7.89 -15.99 -10.24
N GLY A 151 -8.48 -15.03 -9.52
CA GLY A 151 -9.75 -15.23 -8.81
C GLY A 151 -9.63 -16.12 -7.57
N ILE A 152 -8.41 -16.36 -7.08
CA ILE A 152 -8.17 -17.20 -5.90
C ILE A 152 -8.51 -16.37 -4.66
N PRO A 153 -9.48 -16.76 -3.80
CA PRO A 153 -9.98 -15.94 -2.69
C PRO A 153 -9.05 -15.94 -1.48
N LYS A 154 -7.74 -15.75 -1.69
CA LYS A 154 -6.71 -15.75 -0.66
C LYS A 154 -5.64 -14.69 -0.98
N LEU A 155 -5.31 -13.89 0.02
CA LEU A 155 -4.19 -12.93 -0.03
C LEU A 155 -2.88 -13.66 0.29
N LEU A 156 -1.79 -13.22 -0.32
CA LEU A 156 -0.45 -13.59 0.13
C LEU A 156 -0.07 -12.70 1.31
N THR A 157 0.76 -13.22 2.21
CA THR A 157 1.08 -12.53 3.48
C THR A 157 2.58 -12.32 3.68
N SER A 158 3.40 -12.53 2.65
CA SER A 158 4.84 -12.32 2.71
C SER A 158 5.44 -12.04 1.33
N LEU A 159 6.63 -11.43 1.32
CA LEU A 159 7.36 -11.14 0.09
C LEU A 159 7.78 -12.43 -0.63
N GLU A 160 8.21 -13.46 0.10
CA GLU A 160 8.55 -14.77 -0.46
C GLU A 160 7.32 -15.40 -1.11
N GLY A 161 6.14 -15.25 -0.50
CA GLY A 161 4.88 -15.70 -1.09
C GLY A 161 4.57 -15.01 -2.42
N LEU A 162 4.81 -13.69 -2.49
CA LEU A 162 4.67 -12.90 -3.71
C LEU A 162 5.67 -13.31 -4.79
N GLU A 163 6.93 -13.56 -4.42
CA GLU A 163 7.98 -14.03 -5.33
C GLU A 163 7.66 -15.41 -5.91
N LEU A 164 7.21 -16.35 -5.07
CA LEU A 164 6.75 -17.68 -5.51
C LEU A 164 5.54 -17.57 -6.44
N PHE A 165 4.61 -16.66 -6.13
CA PHE A 165 3.45 -16.41 -6.98
C PHE A 165 3.85 -15.84 -8.35
N ALA A 166 4.68 -14.80 -8.38
CA ALA A 166 5.22 -14.22 -9.61
C ALA A 166 6.00 -15.27 -10.42
N ALA A 167 6.74 -16.14 -9.72
CA ALA A 167 7.46 -17.23 -10.35
C ALA A 167 6.55 -18.28 -11.01
N GLY A 168 5.40 -18.60 -10.40
CA GLY A 168 4.43 -19.55 -10.95
C GLY A 168 3.54 -18.95 -12.06
N THR A 169 3.30 -17.63 -12.02
CA THR A 169 2.37 -16.96 -12.95
C THR A 169 3.05 -16.26 -14.12
N GLY A 170 4.36 -16.01 -14.07
CA GLY A 170 5.14 -15.43 -15.17
C GLY A 170 4.87 -16.06 -16.55
N PRO A 171 4.85 -17.41 -16.70
CA PRO A 171 4.54 -18.07 -17.98
C PRO A 171 3.09 -17.88 -18.44
N VAL A 172 2.16 -17.69 -17.50
CA VAL A 172 0.71 -17.54 -17.77
C VAL A 172 0.37 -16.12 -18.20
N HIS A 173 1.16 -15.11 -17.80
CA HIS A 173 1.04 -13.75 -18.35
C HIS A 173 1.50 -13.65 -19.82
N GLU A 174 2.36 -14.56 -20.26
CA GLU A 174 2.78 -14.63 -21.68
C GLU A 174 1.65 -15.14 -22.59
N TYR A 175 0.78 -16.00 -22.05
CA TYR A 175 -0.46 -16.46 -22.67
C TYR A 175 -1.64 -15.74 -22.03
N ALA A 176 -1.76 -14.43 -22.29
CA ALA A 176 -2.92 -13.59 -21.97
C ALA A 176 -4.16 -14.36 -21.48
N VAL A 177 -4.24 -14.64 -20.18
CA VAL A 177 -5.53 -14.88 -19.53
C VAL A 177 -6.12 -13.51 -19.22
N THR A 178 -6.30 -12.71 -20.28
CA THR A 178 -7.26 -11.62 -20.29
C THR A 178 -8.65 -12.25 -20.21
N GLY A 179 -9.03 -12.61 -19.00
CA GLY A 179 -10.42 -12.72 -18.59
C GLY A 179 -11.11 -14.07 -18.69
N SER A 180 -10.46 -15.23 -18.57
CA SER A 180 -11.20 -16.51 -18.57
C SER A 180 -11.55 -17.05 -17.17
N LEU A 181 -10.65 -16.98 -16.18
CA LEU A 181 -10.94 -17.57 -14.84
C LEU A 181 -11.85 -16.72 -13.95
N THR A 182 -11.87 -15.40 -14.17
CA THR A 182 -12.84 -14.50 -13.51
C THR A 182 -14.25 -14.59 -14.12
N ARG A 183 -14.51 -15.42 -15.14
CA ARG A 183 -15.85 -15.57 -15.77
C ARG A 183 -16.73 -16.67 -15.17
N LEU A 184 -16.35 -17.33 -14.07
CA LEU A 184 -17.29 -18.20 -13.36
C LEU A 184 -18.29 -17.34 -12.56
N PRO A 185 -19.62 -17.42 -12.84
CA PRO A 185 -20.63 -16.73 -12.06
C PRO A 185 -20.53 -17.19 -10.59
N GLY A 186 -20.16 -16.28 -9.69
CA GLY A 186 -19.91 -16.59 -8.27
C GLY A 186 -18.47 -16.32 -7.80
N ALA A 187 -17.46 -16.63 -8.63
CA ALA A 187 -16.05 -16.37 -8.28
C ALA A 187 -15.75 -14.87 -8.17
N LYS A 188 -16.40 -14.04 -9.01
CA LYS A 188 -16.32 -12.57 -8.91
C LYS A 188 -16.87 -12.03 -7.60
N ASN A 189 -18.00 -12.55 -7.13
CA ASN A 189 -18.63 -12.07 -5.89
C ASN A 189 -17.76 -12.39 -4.68
N ILE A 190 -17.18 -13.59 -4.64
CA ILE A 190 -16.26 -13.99 -3.58
C ILE A 190 -14.98 -13.14 -3.63
N SER A 191 -14.41 -12.95 -4.82
CA SER A 191 -13.21 -12.11 -5.00
C SER A 191 -13.46 -10.67 -4.53
N ASN A 192 -14.58 -10.07 -4.94
CA ASN A 192 -14.97 -8.73 -4.51
C ASN A 192 -15.16 -8.65 -3.00
N TYR A 193 -15.81 -9.64 -2.38
CA TYR A 193 -15.96 -9.70 -0.93
C TYR A 193 -14.62 -9.78 -0.21
N VAL A 194 -13.70 -10.64 -0.68
CA VAL A 194 -12.35 -10.75 -0.13
C VAL A 194 -11.61 -9.41 -0.26
N MET A 195 -11.69 -8.75 -1.41
CA MET A 195 -11.05 -7.45 -1.64
C MET A 195 -11.58 -6.35 -0.73
N ARG A 196 -12.92 -6.20 -0.62
CA ARG A 196 -13.54 -5.19 0.25
C ARG A 196 -13.19 -5.44 1.72
N LYS A 197 -13.25 -6.71 2.15
CA LYS A 197 -12.84 -7.09 3.50
C LYS A 197 -11.36 -6.82 3.75
N ALA A 198 -10.48 -7.07 2.77
CA ALA A 198 -9.06 -6.77 2.88
C ALA A 198 -8.82 -5.26 3.05
N ALA A 199 -9.45 -4.44 2.19
CA ALA A 199 -9.33 -3.00 2.23
C ALA A 199 -9.86 -2.40 3.55
N ALA A 200 -11.05 -2.83 4.00
CA ALA A 200 -11.63 -2.39 5.27
C ALA A 200 -10.73 -2.73 6.49
N ASN A 201 -10.01 -3.85 6.42
CA ASN A 201 -9.07 -4.28 7.47
C ASN A 201 -7.64 -3.75 7.30
N ALA A 202 -7.34 -2.97 6.27
CA ALA A 202 -6.04 -2.36 6.11
C ALA A 202 -5.91 -1.09 6.97
N ASP A 203 -4.68 -0.68 7.25
CA ASP A 203 -4.36 0.65 7.75
C ASP A 203 -3.79 1.52 6.61
N VAL A 204 -3.02 0.87 5.73
CA VAL A 204 -2.40 1.46 4.54
C VAL A 204 -2.82 0.67 3.30
N ILE A 205 -3.18 1.34 2.21
CA ILE A 205 -3.45 0.72 0.91
C ILE A 205 -2.48 1.30 -0.13
N ALA A 206 -1.71 0.44 -0.78
CA ALA A 206 -0.86 0.78 -1.91
C ALA A 206 -1.54 0.36 -3.22
N ALA A 207 -1.89 1.34 -4.04
CA ALA A 207 -2.69 1.16 -5.25
C ALA A 207 -2.57 2.34 -6.21
N ARG A 208 -2.86 2.11 -7.49
CA ARG A 208 -3.12 3.22 -8.40
C ARG A 208 -4.49 3.84 -8.11
N TYR A 209 -4.64 5.13 -8.43
CA TYR A 209 -5.88 5.86 -8.19
C TYR A 209 -7.12 5.20 -8.84
N ASP A 210 -6.99 4.72 -10.08
CA ASP A 210 -8.08 4.04 -10.81
C ASP A 210 -8.56 2.76 -10.10
N GLU A 211 -7.67 2.08 -9.40
CA GLU A 211 -8.01 0.85 -8.68
C GLU A 211 -8.84 1.14 -7.41
N LEU A 212 -8.69 2.34 -6.84
CA LEU A 212 -9.40 2.78 -5.64
C LEU A 212 -10.84 3.24 -5.93
N GLN A 213 -11.16 3.57 -7.19
CA GLN A 213 -12.47 4.12 -7.57
C GLN A 213 -13.65 3.19 -7.25
N HIS A 214 -13.40 1.89 -7.09
CA HIS A 214 -14.41 0.88 -6.77
C HIS A 214 -14.71 0.77 -5.26
N PHE A 215 -13.94 1.47 -4.41
CA PHE A 215 -14.07 1.45 -2.96
C PHE A 215 -14.75 2.70 -2.42
N GLY A 216 -15.56 2.53 -1.38
CA GLY A 216 -16.29 3.62 -0.73
C GLY A 216 -15.75 3.94 0.66
N LEU A 217 -16.56 4.67 1.43
CA LEU A 217 -16.25 5.07 2.81
C LEU A 217 -15.95 3.88 3.73
N GLU A 218 -16.63 2.73 3.53
CA GLU A 218 -16.43 1.53 4.34
C GLU A 218 -15.00 0.97 4.20
N GLU A 219 -14.44 1.01 3.00
CA GLU A 219 -13.11 0.47 2.71
C GLU A 219 -11.99 1.50 2.87
N LEU A 220 -12.23 2.76 2.47
CA LEU A 220 -11.19 3.81 2.44
C LEU A 220 -11.22 4.73 3.67
N GLY A 221 -12.28 4.66 4.48
CA GLY A 221 -12.42 5.45 5.70
C GLY A 221 -11.25 5.27 6.65
N GLY A 222 -10.63 6.39 7.02
CA GLY A 222 -9.53 6.47 7.96
C GLY A 222 -8.18 5.95 7.45
N LYS A 223 -8.08 5.58 6.17
CA LYS A 223 -6.88 4.93 5.61
C LYS A 223 -5.80 5.93 5.25
N THR A 224 -4.57 5.43 5.21
CA THR A 224 -3.46 6.04 4.47
C THR A 224 -3.36 5.38 3.10
N ILE A 225 -3.27 6.18 2.03
CA ILE A 225 -3.16 5.68 0.65
C ILE A 225 -1.78 6.01 0.09
N LEU A 226 -1.02 5.01 -0.33
CA LEU A 226 0.18 5.20 -1.14
C LEU A 226 -0.19 5.11 -2.62
N THR A 227 -0.02 6.21 -3.35
CA THR A 227 -0.43 6.31 -4.76
C THR A 227 0.34 7.41 -5.50
N ALA A 228 0.00 7.66 -6.76
CA ALA A 228 0.69 8.62 -7.62
C ALA A 228 -0.25 9.62 -8.29
N SER A 229 0.31 10.77 -8.62
CA SER A 229 -0.24 11.77 -9.54
C SER A 229 -1.61 12.24 -9.09
N ILE A 230 -1.66 12.72 -7.84
CA ILE A 230 -2.88 13.18 -7.20
C ILE A 230 -3.05 14.68 -7.43
N SER A 231 -3.99 14.99 -8.33
CA SER A 231 -4.52 16.34 -8.55
C SER A 231 -5.45 16.77 -7.41
N GLU A 232 -5.79 18.05 -7.36
CA GLU A 232 -6.76 18.59 -6.39
C GLU A 232 -8.12 17.90 -6.47
N GLU A 233 -8.61 17.62 -7.68
CA GLU A 233 -9.87 16.90 -7.90
C GLU A 233 -9.81 15.47 -7.32
N ARG A 234 -8.73 14.74 -7.60
CA ARG A 234 -8.52 13.39 -7.06
C ARG A 234 -8.36 13.40 -5.55
N LEU A 235 -7.69 14.41 -5.01
CA LEU A 235 -7.53 14.59 -3.57
C LEU A 235 -8.89 14.79 -2.90
N LYS A 236 -9.74 15.63 -3.50
CA LYS A 236 -11.11 15.85 -3.02
C LYS A 236 -11.95 14.56 -3.06
N ASP A 237 -11.93 13.82 -4.17
CA ASP A 237 -12.64 12.53 -4.29
C ASP A 237 -12.18 11.51 -3.23
N LEU A 238 -10.87 11.43 -2.93
CA LEU A 238 -10.35 10.60 -1.85
C LEU A 238 -10.82 11.09 -0.46
N GLY A 239 -10.90 12.41 -0.27
CA GLY A 239 -11.45 13.02 0.94
C GLY A 239 -12.93 12.70 1.16
N ASP A 240 -13.74 12.79 0.10
CA ASP A 240 -15.17 12.44 0.13
C ASP A 240 -15.40 10.95 0.47
N ARG A 241 -14.41 10.10 0.18
CA ARG A 241 -14.38 8.66 0.57
C ARG A 241 -13.78 8.42 1.96
N GLY A 242 -13.44 9.47 2.70
CA GLY A 242 -12.96 9.40 4.07
C GLY A 242 -11.48 9.02 4.23
N VAL A 243 -10.66 9.16 3.19
CA VAL A 243 -9.20 8.96 3.29
C VAL A 243 -8.60 10.03 4.21
N ASN A 244 -7.77 9.61 5.16
CA ASN A 244 -7.12 10.52 6.10
C ASN A 244 -5.83 11.13 5.50
N THR A 245 -5.02 10.29 4.88
CA THR A 245 -3.69 10.67 4.40
C THR A 245 -3.45 10.05 3.03
N VAL A 246 -2.90 10.84 2.11
CA VAL A 246 -2.43 10.37 0.81
C VAL A 246 -0.94 10.64 0.72
N ILE A 247 -0.16 9.58 0.51
CA ILE A 247 1.25 9.66 0.20
C ILE A 247 1.34 9.60 -1.32
N ASP A 248 1.44 10.77 -1.94
CA ASP A 248 1.66 10.91 -3.37
C ASP A 248 3.17 10.91 -3.64
N TYR A 249 3.65 9.80 -4.20
CA TYR A 249 5.06 9.69 -4.58
C TYR A 249 5.40 10.44 -5.87
N THR A 250 4.43 11.08 -6.55
CA THR A 250 4.70 11.95 -7.69
C THR A 250 5.04 13.35 -7.21
N PRO A 251 6.20 13.91 -7.60
CA PRO A 251 6.56 15.26 -7.23
C PRO A 251 5.73 16.30 -7.98
N GLN A 252 5.33 17.38 -7.30
CA GLN A 252 4.59 18.48 -7.93
C GLN A 252 5.59 19.55 -8.40
N LEU A 253 6.14 19.35 -9.59
CA LEU A 253 7.13 20.25 -10.19
C LEU A 253 6.51 21.46 -10.90
N PHE A 254 5.26 21.32 -11.34
CA PHE A 254 4.52 22.33 -12.11
C PHE A 254 3.18 22.63 -11.44
N ASN A 255 2.42 23.58 -11.95
CA ASN A 255 1.04 23.79 -11.50
C ASN A 255 0.17 22.57 -11.86
N GLU A 256 0.44 21.97 -13.02
CA GLU A 256 -0.18 20.74 -13.48
C GLU A 256 0.49 19.51 -12.84
N THR A 257 -0.31 18.56 -12.37
CA THR A 257 0.22 17.27 -11.93
C THR A 257 0.64 16.43 -13.13
N VAL A 258 1.94 16.38 -13.40
CA VAL A 258 2.54 15.57 -14.46
C VAL A 258 2.86 14.16 -13.99
N GLY A 259 2.80 13.18 -14.90
CA GLY A 259 3.13 11.80 -14.58
C GLY A 259 4.64 11.59 -14.39
N VAL A 260 5.02 10.57 -13.62
CA VAL A 260 6.44 10.23 -13.39
C VAL A 260 7.18 9.89 -14.69
N ASN A 261 6.49 9.34 -15.70
CA ASN A 261 7.04 9.10 -17.03
C ASN A 261 7.46 10.40 -17.74
N VAL A 262 6.76 11.51 -17.48
CA VAL A 262 7.07 12.82 -18.04
C VAL A 262 8.28 13.40 -17.34
N VAL A 263 8.31 13.36 -16.00
CA VAL A 263 9.45 13.85 -15.21
C VAL A 263 10.74 13.10 -15.57
N GLU A 264 10.69 11.76 -15.68
CA GLU A 264 11.85 10.98 -16.12
C GLU A 264 12.28 11.34 -17.54
N ALA A 265 11.33 11.53 -18.46
CA ALA A 265 11.65 11.96 -19.82
C ALA A 265 12.30 13.36 -19.87
N MET A 266 11.87 14.29 -19.00
CA MET A 266 12.48 15.61 -18.84
C MET A 266 13.91 15.53 -18.29
N ILE A 267 14.16 14.63 -17.33
CA ILE A 267 15.50 14.35 -16.81
C ILE A 267 16.42 13.84 -17.92
N ILE A 268 15.96 12.84 -18.69
CA ILE A 268 16.72 12.28 -19.81
C ILE A 268 17.01 13.38 -20.85
N ALA A 269 16.02 14.20 -21.19
CA ALA A 269 16.17 15.29 -22.16
C ALA A 269 17.15 16.36 -21.69
N ALA A 270 17.16 16.67 -20.40
CA ALA A 270 18.03 17.70 -19.81
C ALA A 270 19.47 17.24 -19.60
N LEU A 271 19.70 15.95 -19.32
CA LEU A 271 21.04 15.41 -19.09
C LEU A 271 21.87 15.21 -20.37
N GLU A 272 21.24 15.20 -21.54
CA GLU A 272 21.88 15.00 -22.86
C GLU A 272 22.81 13.77 -22.93
N ARG A 273 22.51 12.76 -22.12
CA ARG A 273 23.22 11.48 -22.06
C ARG A 273 22.33 10.35 -22.53
N SER A 274 22.93 9.25 -22.98
CA SER A 274 22.13 8.07 -23.31
C SER A 274 21.47 7.52 -22.03
N PRO A 275 20.24 6.98 -22.09
CA PRO A 275 19.58 6.42 -20.91
C PRO A 275 20.40 5.35 -20.17
N ALA A 276 21.27 4.62 -20.88
CA ALA A 276 22.13 3.60 -20.31
C ALA A 276 23.28 4.18 -19.46
N GLU A 277 23.64 5.45 -19.66
CA GLU A 277 24.68 6.14 -18.90
C GLU A 277 24.12 6.82 -17.65
N ILE A 278 22.80 7.02 -17.56
CA ILE A 278 22.16 7.71 -16.42
C ILE A 278 22.05 6.72 -15.26
N THR A 279 22.76 7.02 -14.18
CA THR A 279 22.81 6.20 -12.97
C THR A 279 21.71 6.58 -11.98
N HIS A 280 21.47 5.75 -10.97
CA HIS A 280 20.55 6.10 -9.88
C HIS A 280 21.02 7.34 -9.10
N ASP A 281 22.34 7.53 -8.98
CA ASP A 281 22.92 8.70 -8.30
C ASP A 281 22.63 9.98 -9.08
N ASP A 282 22.69 9.95 -10.43
CA ASP A 282 22.29 11.09 -11.26
C ASP A 282 20.82 11.51 -10.99
N TYR A 283 19.91 10.55 -10.84
CA TYR A 283 18.52 10.85 -10.47
C TYR A 283 18.41 11.45 -9.06
N LEU A 284 19.12 10.90 -8.08
CA LEU A 284 19.09 11.37 -6.70
C LEU A 284 19.65 12.79 -6.59
N ASP A 285 20.72 13.11 -7.30
CA ASP A 285 21.30 14.45 -7.36
C ASP A 285 20.30 15.46 -7.93
N ILE A 286 19.61 15.10 -9.01
CA ILE A 286 18.57 15.95 -9.60
C ILE A 286 17.40 16.17 -8.64
N ILE A 287 16.89 15.10 -8.03
CA ILE A 287 15.79 15.15 -7.07
C ILE A 287 16.15 16.08 -5.91
N THR A 288 17.38 15.95 -5.40
CA THR A 288 17.89 16.77 -4.29
C THR A 288 18.07 18.23 -4.70
N ASN A 289 18.69 18.49 -5.85
CA ASN A 289 18.94 19.84 -6.34
C ASN A 289 17.66 20.61 -6.68
N LEU A 290 16.62 19.90 -7.14
CA LEU A 290 15.30 20.48 -7.40
C LEU A 290 14.48 20.67 -6.13
N GLY A 291 14.97 20.23 -4.96
CA GLY A 291 14.22 20.27 -3.70
C GLY A 291 12.91 19.50 -3.80
N ILE A 292 12.89 18.43 -4.61
CA ILE A 292 11.73 17.57 -4.73
C ILE A 292 11.49 16.95 -3.35
N GLU A 293 10.23 16.77 -2.96
CA GLU A 293 9.86 15.97 -1.80
C GLU A 293 8.59 15.15 -2.12
N PRO A 294 8.45 13.93 -1.57
CA PRO A 294 7.19 13.21 -1.62
C PRO A 294 6.09 14.01 -0.94
N ARG A 295 4.89 13.99 -1.50
CA ARG A 295 3.78 14.80 -0.97
C ARG A 295 2.97 13.98 0.02
N ILE A 296 2.92 14.46 1.26
CA ILE A 296 1.99 13.95 2.27
C ILE A 296 0.78 14.89 2.31
N LEU A 297 -0.32 14.43 1.74
CA LEU A 297 -1.55 15.22 1.56
C LEU A 297 -2.61 14.77 2.56
N TYR A 298 -3.41 15.73 3.03
CA TYR A 298 -4.47 15.51 4.03
C TYR A 298 -5.83 15.96 3.48
N PRO A 299 -6.55 15.10 2.73
CA PRO A 299 -7.81 15.48 2.06
C PRO A 299 -8.87 16.11 2.97
N SER A 300 -8.93 15.65 4.23
CA SER A 300 -9.91 16.08 5.24
C SER A 300 -9.23 16.78 6.44
N GLY A 301 -8.04 17.34 6.23
CA GLY A 301 -7.20 17.91 7.28
C GLY A 301 -6.37 16.85 8.03
N TYR A 302 -5.37 17.32 8.77
CA TYR A 302 -4.44 16.45 9.48
C TYR A 302 -5.16 15.61 10.54
N LYS A 303 -5.00 14.29 10.45
CA LYS A 303 -5.50 13.32 11.43
C LYS A 303 -4.44 12.28 11.75
N ARG A 304 -4.01 12.24 13.01
CA ARG A 304 -3.11 11.22 13.53
C ARG A 304 -3.89 10.22 14.36
N ILE A 305 -3.87 8.95 13.97
CA ILE A 305 -4.46 7.84 14.72
C ILE A 305 -3.34 6.92 15.20
N SER A 306 -3.08 6.94 16.50
CA SER A 306 -2.14 6.02 17.14
C SER A 306 -2.85 4.74 17.59
N ARG A 307 -2.21 3.59 17.35
CA ARG A 307 -2.78 2.28 17.67
C ARG A 307 -2.05 1.64 18.85
N PHE A 308 -2.78 1.25 19.89
CA PHE A 308 -2.21 0.58 21.06
C PHE A 308 -2.85 -0.78 21.34
N ALA A 309 -2.14 -1.60 22.09
CA ALA A 309 -2.71 -2.75 22.77
C ALA A 309 -2.46 -2.62 24.27
N PHE A 310 -3.39 -3.11 25.08
CA PHE A 310 -3.22 -3.16 26.52
C PHE A 310 -3.55 -4.58 27.00
N VAL A 311 -2.57 -5.23 27.61
CA VAL A 311 -2.75 -6.57 28.16
C VAL A 311 -3.46 -6.44 29.50
N ILE A 312 -4.58 -7.15 29.62
CA ILE A 312 -5.36 -7.24 30.84
C ILE A 312 -5.38 -8.68 31.34
N HIS A 313 -5.68 -8.84 32.62
CA HIS A 313 -6.05 -10.11 33.20
C HIS A 313 -7.38 -9.96 33.95
N PRO A 314 -8.22 -11.00 33.98
CA PRO A 314 -9.45 -10.98 34.76
C PRO A 314 -9.10 -10.84 36.25
N LEU A 315 -9.62 -9.79 36.90
CA LEU A 315 -9.40 -9.53 38.34
C LEU A 315 -10.13 -10.54 39.23
N SER A 316 -11.16 -11.20 38.71
CA SER A 316 -11.90 -12.25 39.41
C SER A 316 -12.60 -13.18 38.43
N GLN A 317 -13.07 -14.33 38.93
CA GLN A 317 -13.85 -15.30 38.16
C GLN A 317 -15.12 -14.70 37.53
N GLN A 318 -15.63 -13.58 38.05
CA GLN A 318 -16.81 -12.90 37.51
C GLN A 318 -16.55 -12.22 36.16
N TYR A 319 -15.30 -11.87 35.85
CA TYR A 319 -14.94 -11.26 34.56
C TYR A 319 -15.06 -12.24 33.38
N PHE A 320 -14.96 -13.54 33.63
CA PHE A 320 -15.16 -14.57 32.61
C PHE A 320 -16.61 -14.69 32.12
N ARG A 321 -17.58 -14.14 32.87
CA ARG A 321 -19.00 -14.18 32.49
C ARG A 321 -19.27 -13.37 31.22
N LYS A 322 -18.69 -12.17 31.09
CA LYS A 322 -18.93 -11.27 29.94
C LYS A 322 -18.34 -11.73 28.60
N ALA A 323 -17.57 -12.82 28.56
CA ALA A 323 -17.10 -13.40 27.30
C ALA A 323 -18.21 -14.31 26.72
N LYS A 324 -18.72 -13.96 25.53
CA LYS A 324 -19.95 -14.53 24.95
C LYS A 324 -20.04 -16.08 24.83
N PRO A 325 -18.95 -16.89 24.76
CA PRO A 325 -19.11 -18.35 24.84
C PRO A 325 -19.15 -18.90 26.28
N LEU A 326 -18.71 -18.15 27.30
CA LEU A 326 -18.71 -18.58 28.71
C LEU A 326 -19.94 -18.10 29.51
N ASP A 327 -20.60 -17.03 29.07
CA ASP A 327 -21.78 -16.45 29.73
C ASP A 327 -22.92 -17.48 29.87
N MET A 328 -23.11 -18.34 28.85
CA MET A 328 -24.11 -19.41 28.87
C MET A 328 -23.85 -20.48 29.93
N VAL A 329 -22.59 -20.78 30.21
CA VAL A 329 -22.19 -21.86 31.13
C VAL A 329 -22.08 -21.34 32.57
N ALA A 330 -21.66 -20.09 32.74
CA ALA A 330 -21.36 -19.51 34.05
C ALA A 330 -22.61 -19.13 34.90
N ASN A 331 -23.80 -19.08 34.29
CA ASN A 331 -25.04 -18.71 34.98
C ASN A 331 -25.66 -19.87 35.79
N TYR A 332 -25.23 -21.11 35.58
CA TYR A 332 -25.78 -22.30 36.25
C TYR A 332 -24.73 -23.17 36.98
N ALA A 333 -23.48 -22.72 37.06
CA ALA A 333 -22.37 -23.56 37.50
C ALA A 333 -21.98 -23.39 38.98
N PRO A 334 -21.75 -24.48 39.75
CA PRO A 334 -21.28 -24.43 41.14
C PRO A 334 -19.89 -23.78 41.31
N PRO A 335 -19.52 -23.29 42.52
CA PRO A 335 -18.19 -22.70 42.79
C PRO A 335 -16.99 -23.60 42.43
N MET A 336 -17.15 -24.92 42.58
CA MET A 336 -16.12 -25.90 42.18
C MET A 336 -15.86 -25.89 40.67
N PHE A 337 -16.91 -25.67 39.85
CA PHE A 337 -16.79 -25.56 38.41
C PHE A 337 -16.03 -24.30 38.01
N MET A 338 -16.23 -23.19 38.71
CA MET A 338 -15.53 -21.93 38.42
C MET A 338 -14.02 -22.01 38.67
N ASN A 339 -13.56 -22.78 39.66
CA ASN A 339 -12.14 -23.06 39.86
C ASN A 339 -11.54 -23.88 38.69
N THR A 340 -12.30 -24.83 38.14
CA THR A 340 -11.88 -25.58 36.95
C THR A 340 -11.87 -24.70 35.71
N VAL A 341 -12.87 -23.83 35.54
CA VAL A 341 -12.91 -22.84 34.45
C VAL A 341 -11.72 -21.89 34.54
N GLU A 342 -11.39 -21.40 35.74
CA GLU A 342 -10.23 -20.53 35.98
C GLU A 342 -8.92 -21.21 35.57
N LYS A 343 -8.72 -22.48 35.96
CA LYS A 343 -7.56 -23.28 35.53
C LYS A 343 -7.53 -23.48 34.02
N VAL A 344 -8.65 -23.86 33.40
CA VAL A 344 -8.73 -24.07 31.94
C VAL A 344 -8.45 -22.78 31.19
N MET A 345 -9.05 -21.67 31.64
CA MET A 345 -8.81 -20.34 31.09
C MET A 345 -7.35 -19.94 31.24
N ALA A 346 -6.66 -20.32 32.34
CA ALA A 346 -5.24 -20.06 32.47
C ALA A 346 -4.45 -20.62 31.30
N TYR A 347 -4.81 -21.78 30.73
CA TYR A 347 -4.17 -22.37 29.54
C TYR A 347 -4.66 -21.83 28.20
N SER A 348 -5.69 -20.98 28.17
CA SER A 348 -6.21 -20.42 26.93
C SER A 348 -5.21 -19.44 26.26
N PRO A 349 -5.14 -19.43 24.92
CA PRO A 349 -4.35 -18.43 24.20
C PRO A 349 -4.95 -17.03 24.41
N PRO A 350 -4.12 -15.97 24.33
CA PRO A 350 -4.61 -14.61 24.45
C PRO A 350 -5.59 -14.27 23.32
N PHE A 351 -6.61 -13.49 23.65
CA PHE A 351 -7.62 -13.04 22.70
C PHE A 351 -8.03 -11.60 22.97
N VAL A 352 -8.62 -10.97 21.94
CA VAL A 352 -9.14 -9.61 22.03
C VAL A 352 -10.41 -9.63 22.86
N TYR A 353 -10.36 -8.98 24.02
CA TYR A 353 -11.51 -8.81 24.89
C TYR A 353 -12.43 -7.71 24.37
N SER A 354 -11.86 -6.56 23.98
CA SER A 354 -12.61 -5.44 23.44
C SER A 354 -11.74 -4.55 22.56
N ARG A 355 -12.38 -3.83 21.62
CA ARG A 355 -11.77 -2.73 20.88
C ARG A 355 -12.09 -1.42 21.59
N VAL A 356 -11.10 -0.54 21.67
CA VAL A 356 -11.23 0.82 22.20
C VAL A 356 -11.16 1.79 21.04
N THR A 357 -12.15 2.67 20.91
CA THR A 357 -12.24 3.69 19.86
C THR A 357 -12.68 5.03 20.46
N GLY A 358 -12.52 6.12 19.71
CA GLY A 358 -13.03 7.44 20.10
C GLY A 358 -12.17 8.17 21.14
N ILE A 359 -10.93 7.75 21.38
CA ILE A 359 -10.00 8.50 22.23
C ILE A 359 -9.50 9.70 21.44
N LYS A 360 -9.64 10.89 22.01
CA LYS A 360 -9.14 12.14 21.43
C LYS A 360 -8.39 12.95 22.48
N SER A 361 -7.17 13.33 22.15
CA SER A 361 -6.32 14.23 22.92
C SER A 361 -6.83 15.69 22.81
N PRO A 362 -6.55 16.56 23.79
CA PRO A 362 -6.73 18.00 23.65
C PRO A 362 -6.04 18.60 22.41
N THR A 363 -4.97 17.97 21.92
CA THR A 363 -4.26 18.38 20.69
C THR A 363 -4.97 17.96 19.40
N GLY A 364 -6.07 17.21 19.49
CA GLY A 364 -6.79 16.65 18.34
C GLY A 364 -6.25 15.31 17.85
N ALA A 365 -5.12 14.82 18.36
CA ALA A 365 -4.63 13.48 18.07
C ALA A 365 -5.61 12.41 18.58
N GLU A 366 -5.82 11.36 17.80
CA GLU A 366 -6.74 10.27 18.11
C GLU A 366 -5.98 8.99 18.43
N ALA A 367 -6.61 8.13 19.24
CA ALA A 367 -6.10 6.80 19.51
C ALA A 367 -7.20 5.75 19.44
N GLU A 368 -6.81 4.56 19.00
CA GLU A 368 -7.62 3.36 19.06
C GLU A 368 -6.76 2.17 19.48
N GLY A 369 -7.39 1.11 19.96
CA GLY A 369 -6.62 -0.03 20.41
C GLY A 369 -7.43 -1.22 20.83
N TRP A 370 -6.74 -2.16 21.45
CA TRP A 370 -7.30 -3.45 21.84
C TRP A 370 -6.94 -3.79 23.27
N LEU A 371 -7.95 -4.21 24.03
CA LEU A 371 -7.73 -4.88 25.30
C LEU A 371 -7.54 -6.37 25.02
N ILE A 372 -6.36 -6.89 25.32
CA ILE A 372 -6.00 -8.29 25.09
C ILE A 372 -5.95 -8.99 26.44
N THR A 373 -6.79 -10.01 26.63
CA THR A 373 -6.78 -10.77 27.88
C THR A 373 -5.83 -11.96 27.79
N VAL A 374 -5.01 -12.15 28.82
CA VAL A 374 -4.33 -13.42 29.10
C VAL A 374 -5.19 -14.20 30.08
N GLY A 375 -5.44 -15.48 29.82
CA GLY A 375 -6.53 -16.22 30.48
C GLY A 375 -6.33 -16.60 31.96
N GLY A 376 -5.29 -16.12 32.63
CA GLY A 376 -5.05 -16.38 34.06
C GLY A 376 -5.56 -15.25 34.96
N THR A 377 -6.21 -15.59 36.07
CA THR A 377 -6.41 -14.64 37.19
C THR A 377 -5.10 -14.40 37.92
N PRO A 378 -4.99 -13.40 38.82
CA PRO A 378 -3.79 -13.20 39.64
C PRO A 378 -3.35 -14.48 40.37
N LYS A 379 -4.31 -15.23 40.90
CA LYS A 379 -4.05 -16.50 41.60
C LYS A 379 -3.37 -17.52 40.70
N GLU A 380 -3.89 -17.72 39.48
CA GLU A 380 -3.27 -18.65 38.54
C GLU A 380 -1.93 -18.12 38.04
N ILE A 381 -1.82 -16.84 37.69
CA ILE A 381 -0.55 -16.24 37.27
C ILE A 381 0.56 -16.47 38.32
N MET A 382 0.24 -16.32 39.61
CA MET A 382 1.16 -16.57 40.71
C MET A 382 1.40 -18.05 41.02
N ALA A 383 0.51 -18.95 40.60
CA ALA A 383 0.62 -20.39 40.82
C ALA A 383 1.48 -21.10 39.76
N HIS A 384 1.82 -20.43 38.66
CA HIS A 384 2.64 -20.95 37.57
C HIS A 384 4.04 -20.32 37.56
N SER A 385 4.97 -20.93 36.82
CA SER A 385 6.33 -20.39 36.69
C SER A 385 6.35 -19.08 35.89
N PRO A 386 7.37 -18.22 36.07
CA PRO A 386 7.53 -17.01 35.25
C PRO A 386 7.50 -17.29 33.74
N GLU A 387 8.11 -18.39 33.29
CA GLU A 387 8.16 -18.80 31.88
C GLU A 387 6.77 -19.08 31.31
N PHE A 388 5.87 -19.62 32.12
CA PHE A 388 4.48 -19.86 31.73
C PHE A 388 3.77 -18.53 31.42
N THR A 389 3.97 -17.52 32.26
CA THR A 389 3.40 -16.19 32.05
C THR A 389 4.05 -15.50 30.85
N TYR A 390 5.39 -15.53 30.73
CA TYR A 390 6.10 -14.94 29.59
C TYR A 390 5.67 -15.49 28.23
N ARG A 391 5.44 -16.80 28.09
CA ARG A 391 4.93 -17.37 26.82
C ARG A 391 3.60 -16.76 26.39
N ARG A 392 2.74 -16.41 27.35
CA ARG A 392 1.44 -15.77 27.06
C ARG A 392 1.60 -14.32 26.70
N LEU A 393 2.45 -13.58 27.42
CA LEU A 393 2.75 -12.19 27.08
C LEU A 393 3.36 -12.09 25.69
N LEU A 394 4.27 -13.00 25.32
CA LEU A 394 4.81 -13.07 23.96
C LEU A 394 3.73 -13.39 22.92
N SER A 395 2.77 -14.25 23.26
CA SER A 395 1.64 -14.56 22.39
C SER A 395 0.67 -13.36 22.25
N ALA A 396 0.47 -12.61 23.33
CA ALA A 396 -0.33 -11.39 23.34
C ALA A 396 0.36 -10.28 22.53
N ALA A 397 1.69 -10.15 22.65
CA ALA A 397 2.51 -9.26 21.84
C ALA A 397 2.42 -9.59 20.35
N LYS A 398 2.48 -10.88 19.99
CA LYS A 398 2.27 -11.33 18.59
C LYS A 398 0.87 -11.03 18.08
N LEU A 399 -0.16 -11.13 18.94
CA LEU A 399 -1.52 -10.75 18.59
C LEU A 399 -1.62 -9.24 18.39
N ALA A 400 -1.15 -8.43 19.34
CA ALA A 400 -1.09 -6.97 19.24
C ALA A 400 -0.36 -6.51 17.96
N LYS A 401 0.81 -7.10 17.67
CA LYS A 401 1.57 -6.85 16.44
C LYS A 401 0.70 -7.10 15.21
N ARG A 402 0.05 -8.26 15.11
CA ARG A 402 -0.82 -8.61 13.97
C ARG A 402 -2.03 -7.69 13.78
N MET A 403 -2.49 -7.05 14.85
CA MET A 403 -3.61 -6.11 14.81
C MET A 403 -3.19 -4.70 14.40
N GLY A 404 -1.89 -4.40 14.41
CA GLY A 404 -1.35 -3.09 14.07
C GLY A 404 -1.14 -2.17 15.25
N ALA A 405 -1.05 -2.71 16.46
CA ALA A 405 -0.65 -1.94 17.63
C ALA A 405 0.83 -1.53 17.53
N GLN A 406 1.09 -0.23 17.69
CA GLN A 406 2.43 0.36 17.67
C GLN A 406 3.10 0.24 19.04
N ILE A 407 2.30 0.26 20.10
CA ILE A 407 2.73 0.12 21.48
C ILE A 407 1.85 -0.90 22.20
N MET A 408 2.44 -1.67 23.11
CA MET A 408 1.73 -2.59 23.99
C MET A 408 2.02 -2.24 25.44
N GLY A 409 0.97 -1.89 26.20
CA GLY A 409 1.04 -1.75 27.64
C GLY A 409 0.80 -3.09 28.34
N LEU A 410 1.53 -3.33 29.43
CA LEU A 410 1.35 -4.49 30.32
C LEU A 410 0.64 -4.02 31.58
N GLY A 411 -0.51 -4.61 31.88
CA GLY A 411 -1.34 -4.28 33.03
C GLY A 411 -1.02 -5.11 34.28
N ALA A 412 -0.60 -4.42 35.35
CA ALA A 412 -0.48 -4.98 36.70
C ALA A 412 0.41 -6.24 36.79
N PHE A 413 -0.18 -7.42 37.02
CA PHE A 413 0.56 -8.67 37.23
C PHE A 413 1.01 -9.35 35.93
N THR A 414 0.81 -8.70 34.78
CA THR A 414 1.39 -9.07 33.47
C THR A 414 2.70 -8.36 33.26
#